data_AF-A0A7C7G334-F1
#
_entry.id   AF-A0A7C7G334-F1
#
_cell.length_a   1.000
_cell.length_b   1.000
_cell.length_c   1.000
_cell.angle_alpha   90.00
_cell.angle_beta   90.00
_cell.angle_gamma   90.00
#
_symmetry.space_group_name_H-M   'P 1'
#
loop_
_entity.id
_entity.type
_entity.pdbx_description
1 polymer ?
#
loop_
_entity_poly.entity_id
_entity_poly.type
_entity_poly.pdbx_seq_one_letter_code
_entity_poly.pdbx_strand_id
1 'polypeptide(L)'
;MASTYNYLGIEKMATGENAGTWGTKTNTNLDIIQQAASGYHSQTIAGGAQTTALLMTDGDSTSVADALTNAARNMVIELTGAITGNQIVTFPTATEGLKVVFNNTSGAYTVQLKGASDSGSGTTFSTTEKDKKLVYMSGT
;
A
#
# COMPACT_ATOMS: atom_id res chain seq x y z
N MET A 1 16.85 -14.67 -26.04
CA MET A 1 16.44 -13.37 -25.45
C MET A 1 17.03 -13.29 -24.05
N ALA A 2 17.33 -12.08 -23.55
CA ALA A 2 17.77 -11.94 -22.17
C ALA A 2 16.57 -12.11 -21.23
N SER A 3 16.72 -12.90 -20.17
CA SER A 3 15.69 -13.02 -19.13
C SER A 3 15.46 -11.68 -18.46
N THR A 4 14.22 -11.45 -18.04
CA THR A 4 13.84 -10.25 -17.27
C THR A 4 13.33 -10.69 -15.91
N TYR A 5 13.54 -9.87 -14.88
CA TYR A 5 13.21 -10.23 -13.50
C TYR A 5 12.50 -9.06 -12.83
N ASN A 6 11.63 -9.36 -11.87
CA ASN A 6 11.12 -8.34 -10.95
C ASN A 6 12.18 -8.04 -9.86
N TYR A 7 11.93 -7.08 -8.96
CA TYR A 7 12.94 -6.67 -7.97
C TYR A 7 13.23 -7.77 -6.93
N LEU A 8 12.35 -8.76 -6.76
CA LEU A 8 12.58 -9.96 -5.97
C LEU A 8 13.39 -11.04 -6.72
N GLY A 9 13.77 -10.81 -7.97
CA GLY A 9 14.50 -11.77 -8.78
C GLY A 9 13.63 -12.88 -9.36
N ILE A 10 12.30 -12.74 -9.34
CA ILE A 10 11.40 -13.69 -9.99
C ILE A 10 11.48 -13.47 -11.50
N GLU A 11 11.78 -14.54 -12.24
CA GLU A 11 11.86 -14.50 -13.70
C GLU A 11 10.49 -14.22 -14.30
N LYS A 12 10.46 -13.26 -15.23
CA LYS A 12 9.30 -12.86 -16.01
C LYS A 12 9.44 -13.43 -17.41
N MET A 13 8.31 -13.82 -17.98
CA MET A 13 8.27 -14.25 -19.36
C MET A 13 8.62 -13.10 -20.30
N ALA A 14 9.45 -13.38 -21.30
CA ALA A 14 9.86 -12.37 -22.25
C ALA A 14 8.74 -12.10 -23.30
N THR A 15 8.80 -10.93 -23.93
CA THR A 15 7.80 -10.53 -24.93
C THR A 15 7.71 -11.52 -26.08
N GLY A 16 6.53 -12.10 -26.31
CA GLY A 16 6.30 -13.09 -27.37
C GLY A 16 6.50 -14.55 -26.93
N GLU A 17 6.95 -14.80 -25.70
CA GLU A 17 6.91 -16.13 -25.10
C GLU A 17 5.47 -16.45 -24.62
N ASN A 18 5.02 -17.67 -24.89
CA ASN A 18 3.66 -18.15 -24.66
C ASN A 18 2.58 -17.43 -25.50
N ALA A 19 1.53 -18.17 -25.89
CA ALA A 19 0.54 -17.67 -26.84
C ALA A 19 -0.42 -16.63 -26.21
N GLY A 20 -0.65 -15.51 -26.92
CA GLY A 20 -1.67 -14.51 -26.56
C GLY A 20 -1.31 -13.63 -25.37
N THR A 21 -2.29 -13.32 -24.50
CA THR A 21 -2.12 -12.40 -23.35
C THR A 21 -1.64 -13.08 -22.07
N TRP A 22 -1.37 -14.38 -22.11
CA TRP A 22 -0.94 -15.18 -20.96
C TRP A 22 0.37 -14.70 -20.36
N GLY A 23 1.36 -14.37 -21.21
CA GLY A 23 2.65 -13.82 -20.80
C GLY A 23 2.46 -12.57 -19.94
N THR A 24 1.72 -11.59 -20.48
CA THR A 24 1.42 -10.33 -19.79
C THR A 24 0.66 -10.55 -18.48
N LYS A 25 -0.44 -11.32 -18.50
CA LYS A 25 -1.27 -11.54 -17.30
C LYS A 25 -0.50 -12.22 -16.17
N THR A 26 0.32 -13.21 -16.51
CA THR A 26 1.14 -13.89 -15.50
C THR A 26 2.19 -12.95 -14.94
N ASN A 27 2.88 -12.18 -15.79
CA ASN A 27 3.85 -11.19 -15.32
C ASN A 27 3.20 -10.16 -14.38
N THR A 28 1.99 -9.69 -14.69
CA THR A 28 1.21 -8.82 -13.81
C THR A 28 0.91 -9.49 -12.46
N ASN A 29 0.50 -10.76 -12.45
CA ASN A 29 0.24 -11.50 -11.21
C ASN A 29 1.52 -11.70 -10.37
N LEU A 30 2.66 -11.96 -11.01
CA LEU A 30 3.95 -12.08 -10.34
C LEU A 30 4.35 -10.75 -9.69
N ASP A 31 4.11 -9.61 -10.36
CA ASP A 31 4.35 -8.28 -9.80
C ASP A 31 3.40 -7.96 -8.64
N ILE A 32 2.14 -8.40 -8.70
CA ILE A 32 1.14 -8.28 -7.62
C ILE A 32 1.58 -9.08 -6.38
N ILE A 33 2.03 -10.33 -6.57
CA ILE A 33 2.52 -11.19 -5.47
C ILE A 33 3.75 -10.55 -4.82
N GLN A 34 4.67 -10.03 -5.62
CA GLN A 34 5.83 -9.29 -5.12
C GLN A 34 5.42 -8.10 -4.25
N GLN A 35 4.43 -7.31 -4.66
CA GLN A 35 3.93 -6.18 -3.86
C GLN A 35 3.35 -6.65 -2.53
N ALA A 36 2.56 -7.73 -2.55
CA ALA A 36 1.97 -8.29 -1.34
C ALA A 36 3.02 -8.88 -0.38
N ALA A 37 4.11 -9.46 -0.92
CA ALA A 37 5.13 -10.13 -0.12
C ALA A 37 6.17 -9.16 0.49
N SER A 38 6.56 -8.11 -0.22
CA SER A 38 7.62 -7.20 0.23
C SER A 38 7.52 -5.77 -0.33
N GLY A 39 6.41 -5.44 -0.99
CA GLY A 39 6.22 -4.14 -1.64
C GLY A 39 6.32 -2.97 -0.66
N TYR A 40 6.85 -1.86 -1.18
CA TYR A 40 6.98 -0.58 -0.49
C TYR A 40 6.18 0.48 -1.24
N HIS A 41 5.43 1.30 -0.51
CA HIS A 41 4.70 2.42 -1.08
C HIS A 41 4.79 3.64 -0.17
N SER A 42 5.23 4.78 -0.73
CA SER A 42 5.16 6.09 -0.07
C SER A 42 3.86 6.78 -0.48
N GLN A 43 3.08 7.22 0.50
CA GLN A 43 1.85 7.97 0.32
C GLN A 43 1.86 9.24 1.16
N THR A 44 1.86 10.39 0.50
CA THR A 44 1.60 11.66 1.17
C THR A 44 0.17 11.73 1.70
N ILE A 45 0.03 12.21 2.93
CA ILE A 45 -1.24 12.55 3.58
C ILE A 45 -1.27 14.01 4.05
N ALA A 46 -0.45 14.87 3.42
CA ALA A 46 -0.34 16.28 3.77
C ALA A 46 -1.69 17.00 3.74
N GLY A 47 -1.84 18.01 4.60
CA GLY A 47 -3.05 18.83 4.71
C GLY A 47 -3.67 18.84 6.10
N GLY A 48 -4.87 19.42 6.17
CA GLY A 48 -5.66 19.51 7.40
C GLY A 48 -6.34 18.18 7.75
N ALA A 49 -7.33 18.22 8.64
CA ALA A 49 -8.05 17.01 9.02
C ALA A 49 -8.80 16.39 7.82
N GLN A 50 -8.51 15.12 7.51
CA GLN A 50 -9.06 14.42 6.35
C GLN A 50 -8.94 12.89 6.50
N THR A 51 -9.57 12.18 5.57
CA THR A 51 -9.46 10.73 5.43
C THR A 51 -8.82 10.39 4.08
N THR A 52 -7.72 9.64 4.10
CA THR A 52 -7.04 9.10 2.92
C THR A 52 -7.40 7.64 2.74
N ALA A 53 -8.12 7.32 1.67
CA ALA A 53 -8.47 5.94 1.33
C ALA A 53 -7.43 5.32 0.41
N LEU A 54 -6.67 4.35 0.93
CA LEU A 54 -5.76 3.55 0.12
C LEU A 54 -6.55 2.52 -0.69
N LEU A 55 -6.14 2.30 -1.94
CA LEU A 55 -6.92 1.49 -2.88
C LEU A 55 -6.13 0.27 -3.36
N MET A 56 -6.87 -0.70 -3.90
CA MET A 56 -6.37 -1.87 -4.60
C MET A 56 -7.30 -2.13 -5.80
N THR A 57 -6.71 -2.29 -6.97
CA THR A 57 -7.45 -2.52 -8.23
C THR A 57 -7.12 -3.90 -8.76
N ASP A 58 -8.15 -4.66 -9.12
CA ASP A 58 -7.99 -6.04 -9.58
C ASP A 58 -7.21 -6.11 -10.89
N GLY A 59 -6.23 -7.03 -10.94
CA GLY A 59 -5.40 -7.24 -12.12
C GLY A 59 -4.48 -6.06 -12.48
N ASP A 60 -4.31 -5.10 -11.57
CA ASP A 60 -3.41 -3.97 -11.75
C ASP A 60 -2.23 -4.06 -10.76
N SER A 61 -1.03 -4.00 -11.33
CA SER A 61 0.25 -4.03 -10.60
C SER A 61 0.90 -2.65 -10.51
N THR A 62 0.27 -1.60 -11.02
CA THR A 62 0.83 -0.25 -10.99
C THR A 62 0.71 0.34 -9.59
N SER A 63 1.85 0.51 -8.92
CA SER A 63 1.95 1.20 -7.64
C SER A 63 3.06 2.23 -7.76
N VAL A 64 2.68 3.50 -7.79
CA VAL A 64 3.57 4.65 -7.95
C VAL A 64 3.45 5.52 -6.70
N ALA A 65 4.55 6.13 -6.26
CA ALA A 65 4.54 6.99 -5.08
C ALA A 65 3.44 8.06 -5.17
N ASP A 66 2.78 8.31 -4.03
CA ASP A 66 1.69 9.27 -3.84
C ASP A 66 0.40 8.99 -4.63
N ALA A 67 0.32 7.84 -5.32
CA ALA A 67 -0.92 7.36 -5.94
C ALA A 67 -1.65 6.36 -5.03
N LEU A 68 -2.90 6.67 -4.70
CA LEU A 68 -3.76 5.79 -3.89
C LEU A 68 -3.95 4.40 -4.51
N THR A 69 -3.90 4.31 -5.83
CA THR A 69 -4.08 3.08 -6.61
C THR A 69 -3.03 2.03 -6.24
N ASN A 70 -3.49 0.85 -5.83
CA ASN A 70 -2.67 -0.27 -5.36
C ASN A 70 -1.74 0.05 -4.17
N ALA A 71 -1.86 1.22 -3.53
CA ALA A 71 -1.07 1.57 -2.35
C ALA A 71 -1.21 0.51 -1.25
N ALA A 72 -2.45 0.13 -0.94
CA ALA A 72 -2.76 -0.85 0.10
C ALA A 72 -2.33 -2.29 -0.24
N ARG A 73 -1.93 -2.58 -1.48
CA ARG A 73 -1.42 -3.91 -1.85
C ARG A 73 -0.04 -4.17 -1.23
N ASN A 74 0.77 -3.12 -1.12
CA ASN A 74 2.12 -3.20 -0.58
C ASN A 74 2.10 -3.61 0.90
N MET A 75 3.07 -4.43 1.31
CA MET A 75 3.22 -4.85 2.71
C MET A 75 3.69 -3.68 3.58
N VAL A 76 4.55 -2.82 3.04
CA VAL A 76 5.08 -1.63 3.71
C VAL A 76 4.47 -0.38 3.12
N ILE A 77 3.93 0.49 3.97
CA ILE A 77 3.35 1.78 3.60
C ILE A 77 4.00 2.87 4.44
N GLU A 78 4.63 3.84 3.79
CA GLU A 78 5.17 5.04 4.42
C GLU A 78 4.20 6.20 4.23
N LEU A 79 3.75 6.78 5.34
CA LEU A 79 2.92 7.97 5.34
C LEU A 79 3.80 9.20 5.47
N THR A 80 3.71 10.11 4.50
CA THR A 80 4.59 11.29 4.40
C THR A 80 3.80 12.59 4.36
N GLY A 81 4.52 13.72 4.36
CA GLY A 81 3.94 15.05 4.19
C GLY A 81 3.75 15.82 5.51
N ALA A 82 3.48 17.13 5.39
CA ALA A 82 3.20 18.00 6.52
C ALA A 82 1.69 18.02 6.82
N ILE A 83 1.33 17.60 8.03
CA ILE A 83 -0.07 17.54 8.47
C ILE A 83 -0.37 18.70 9.44
N THR A 84 -1.51 19.34 9.24
CA THR A 84 -2.02 20.48 10.03
C THR A 84 -3.32 20.15 10.76
N GLY A 85 -3.73 18.87 10.74
CA GLY A 85 -4.87 18.33 11.46
C GLY A 85 -4.77 16.81 11.60
N ASN A 86 -5.66 16.23 12.41
CA ASN A 86 -5.71 14.78 12.63
C ASN A 86 -6.09 14.05 11.34
N GLN A 87 -5.34 13.00 11.01
CA GLN A 87 -5.51 12.22 9.80
C GLN A 87 -6.15 10.86 10.09
N ILE A 88 -6.89 10.36 9.11
CA ILE A 88 -7.37 8.99 9.06
C ILE A 88 -6.88 8.36 7.77
N VAL A 89 -6.28 7.17 7.84
CA VAL A 89 -5.90 6.36 6.68
C VAL A 89 -6.74 5.09 6.70
N THR A 90 -7.52 4.87 5.65
CA THR A 90 -8.36 3.69 5.51
C THR A 90 -7.76 2.68 4.53
N PHE A 91 -7.81 1.42 4.92
CA PHE A 91 -7.50 0.29 4.04
C PHE A 91 -8.79 -0.27 3.44
N PRO A 92 -8.74 -0.82 2.21
CA PRO A 92 -9.93 -1.28 1.51
C PRO A 92 -10.62 -2.44 2.22
N THR A 93 -11.94 -2.53 2.06
CA THR A 93 -12.73 -3.64 2.59
C THR A 93 -12.38 -4.95 1.88
N ALA A 94 -12.72 -6.08 2.50
CA ALA A 94 -12.41 -7.42 2.01
C ALA A 94 -10.91 -7.66 1.69
N THR A 95 -10.02 -6.85 2.29
CA THR A 95 -8.58 -7.06 2.22
C THR A 95 -8.03 -7.30 3.62
N GLU A 96 -7.59 -8.54 3.83
CA GLU A 96 -6.98 -8.97 5.08
C GLU A 96 -5.47 -9.04 4.92
N GLY A 97 -4.73 -8.75 5.99
CA GLY A 97 -3.30 -9.01 6.01
C GLY A 97 -2.49 -8.12 6.95
N LEU A 98 -1.25 -8.55 7.16
CA LEU A 98 -0.26 -7.79 7.90
C LEU A 98 0.25 -6.61 7.08
N LYS A 99 0.38 -5.46 7.74
CA LYS A 99 0.90 -4.21 7.18
C LYS A 99 1.93 -3.62 8.13
N VAL A 100 3.04 -3.17 7.57
CA VAL A 100 3.99 -2.33 8.29
C VAL A 100 3.77 -0.89 7.84
N VAL A 101 3.33 -0.02 8.74
CA VAL A 101 3.04 1.37 8.43
C VAL A 101 4.05 2.27 9.12
N PHE A 102 4.68 3.16 8.37
CA PHE A 102 5.64 4.12 8.89
C PHE A 102 4.95 5.49 8.96
N ASN A 103 5.04 6.17 10.10
CA ASN A 103 4.57 7.55 10.21
C ASN A 103 5.74 8.51 10.05
N ASN A 104 6.02 8.92 8.81
CA ASN A 104 7.06 9.90 8.49
C ASN A 104 6.45 11.30 8.19
N THR A 105 5.28 11.58 8.74
CA THR A 105 4.65 12.91 8.64
C THR A 105 5.35 13.93 9.54
N SER A 106 5.28 15.19 9.17
CA SER A 106 5.65 16.31 10.06
C SER A 106 4.42 17.00 10.63
N GLY A 107 4.54 17.60 11.82
CA GLY A 107 3.41 18.16 12.57
C GLY A 107 2.98 17.27 13.75
N ALA A 108 2.35 17.89 14.75
CA ALA A 108 2.00 17.26 16.02
C ALA A 108 0.52 16.83 16.06
N TYR A 109 0.10 15.96 15.13
CA TYR A 109 -1.28 15.50 14.99
C TYR A 109 -1.33 13.97 14.90
N THR A 110 -2.48 13.40 15.26
CA THR A 110 -2.66 11.94 15.24
C THR A 110 -2.84 11.42 13.81
N VAL A 111 -2.42 10.19 13.57
CA VAL A 111 -2.73 9.44 12.33
C VAL A 111 -3.39 8.13 12.73
N GLN A 112 -4.67 7.98 12.42
CA GLN A 112 -5.41 6.75 12.69
C GLN A 112 -5.40 5.82 11.47
N LEU A 113 -5.08 4.55 11.69
CA LEU A 113 -5.16 3.47 10.71
C LEU A 113 -6.38 2.62 11.01
N LYS A 114 -7.26 2.40 10.03
CA LYS A 114 -8.44 1.55 10.18
C LYS A 114 -8.89 0.91 8.86
N GLY A 115 -9.73 -0.12 8.94
CA GLY A 115 -10.45 -0.60 7.77
C GLY A 115 -11.49 0.43 7.29
N ALA A 116 -11.82 0.40 6.00
CA ALA A 116 -12.77 1.35 5.41
C ALA A 116 -14.20 1.21 5.99
N SER A 117 -14.61 0.01 6.40
CA SER A 117 -15.91 -0.24 7.05
C SER A 117 -15.85 -0.32 8.57
N ASP A 118 -14.67 -0.16 9.18
CA ASP A 118 -14.50 -0.31 10.62
C ASP A 118 -15.24 0.82 11.37
N SER A 119 -16.26 0.43 12.13
CA SER A 119 -17.02 1.34 13.01
C SER A 119 -16.34 1.55 14.37
N GLY A 120 -15.29 0.79 14.68
CA GLY A 120 -14.53 0.84 15.93
C GLY A 120 -13.34 1.81 15.90
N SER A 121 -12.50 1.73 16.95
CA SER A 121 -11.28 2.52 17.07
C SER A 121 -10.11 1.81 16.40
N GLY A 122 -9.55 2.43 15.35
CA GLY A 122 -8.36 1.94 14.66
C GLY A 122 -7.06 2.06 15.49
N THR A 123 -5.95 1.61 14.90
CA THR A 123 -4.62 1.82 15.49
C THR A 123 -4.17 3.24 15.23
N THR A 124 -3.88 4.01 16.27
CA THR A 124 -3.53 5.43 16.14
C THR A 124 -2.06 5.66 16.46
N PHE A 125 -1.34 6.35 15.58
CA PHE A 125 -0.11 7.05 15.94
C PHE A 125 -0.49 8.30 16.74
N SER A 126 0.05 8.42 17.96
CA SER A 126 -0.12 9.64 18.76
C SER A 126 0.58 10.84 18.11
N THR A 127 0.32 12.04 18.62
CA THR A 127 0.73 13.31 17.98
C THR A 127 2.23 13.41 17.70
N THR A 128 3.06 12.73 18.50
CA THR A 128 4.53 12.77 18.38
C THR A 128 5.15 11.43 17.95
N GLU A 129 4.33 10.38 17.79
CA GLU A 129 4.79 9.06 17.32
C GLU A 129 5.10 9.10 15.83
N LYS A 130 6.39 9.26 15.51
CA LYS A 130 6.94 9.19 14.15
C LYS A 130 7.73 7.90 13.92
N ASP A 131 7.14 6.79 14.37
CA ASP A 131 7.74 5.47 14.36
C ASP A 131 7.04 4.55 13.35
N LYS A 132 7.16 3.23 13.56
CA LYS A 132 6.61 2.20 12.68
C LYS A 132 5.69 1.31 13.49
N LYS A 133 4.54 0.96 12.93
CA LYS A 133 3.61 -0.01 13.52
C LYS A 133 3.42 -1.20 12.58
N LEU A 134 3.47 -2.40 13.13
CA LEU A 134 2.99 -3.61 12.48
C LEU A 134 1.52 -3.78 12.89
N VAL A 135 0.61 -3.73 11.93
CA VAL A 135 -0.84 -3.83 12.14
C VAL A 135 -1.40 -4.96 11.30
N TYR A 136 -2.44 -5.62 11.80
CA TYR A 136 -3.23 -6.55 11.01
C TYR A 136 -4.52 -5.86 10.59
N MET A 137 -4.79 -5.81 9.29
CA MET A 137 -6.06 -5.31 8.76
C MET A 137 -7.01 -6.50 8.60
N SER A 138 -8.21 -6.40 9.17
CA SER A 138 -9.20 -7.49 9.17
C SER A 138 -10.14 -7.49 7.97
N GLY A 139 -9.96 -6.56 7.01
CA GLY A 139 -10.85 -6.45 5.85
C GLY A 139 -12.27 -5.98 6.15
N THR A 140 -12.56 -5.57 7.39
CA THR A 140 -13.85 -5.07 7.86
C THR A 140 -13.80 -3.63 8.34
#